data_AF-A0AA95EZQ4-F1
#
_entry.id   AF-A0AA95EZQ4-F1
#
_cell.length_a   1.000
_cell.length_b   1.000
_cell.length_c   1.000
_cell.angle_alpha   90.00
_cell.angle_beta   90.00
_cell.angle_gamma   90.00
#
_symmetry.space_group_name_H-M   'P 1'
#
loop_
_entity.id
_entity.type
_entity.pdbx_description
1 polymer ?
#
loop_
_entity_poly.entity_id
_entity_poly.type
_entity_poly.pdbx_seq_one_letter_code
_entity_poly.pdbx_strand_id
1 'polypeptide(L)'
;MIVTTVGALLEQCVRVTWSCQWCRDGGKVDLQRIARHKGLSFSMLNHLPLCTNGDCKGMIRFQAHHGMRSHWLMTAEGDQKFQAHSDWLFQANIIERRRLAQKQRRAGLPKGEPKPTRPTESPDRRSP
;
A
#
# COMPACT_ATOMS: atom_id res chain seq x y z
N MET A 1 -24.84 18.03 4.95
CA MET A 1 -23.63 18.56 4.29
C MET A 1 -22.44 17.74 4.79
N ILE A 2 -21.58 17.20 3.91
CA ILE A 2 -20.43 16.40 4.36
C ILE A 2 -19.38 17.38 4.88
N VAL A 3 -19.02 17.25 6.15
CA VAL A 3 -18.09 18.14 6.85
C VAL A 3 -16.68 17.62 6.62
N THR A 4 -15.85 18.38 5.90
CA THR A 4 -14.59 17.85 5.38
C THR A 4 -13.39 18.77 5.55
N THR A 5 -13.61 20.05 5.84
CA THR A 5 -12.52 20.99 6.12
C THR A 5 -12.11 20.92 7.59
N VAL A 6 -10.85 21.21 7.88
CA VAL A 6 -10.31 21.18 9.25
C VAL A 6 -11.08 22.14 10.17
N GLY A 7 -11.43 23.33 9.69
CA GLY A 7 -12.22 24.30 10.46
C GLY A 7 -13.58 23.75 10.86
N ALA A 8 -14.34 23.21 9.90
CA ALA A 8 -15.67 22.67 10.18
C ALA A 8 -15.61 21.42 11.08
N LEU A 9 -14.57 20.58 10.95
CA LEU A 9 -14.33 19.44 11.84
C LEU A 9 -14.03 19.89 13.28
N LEU A 10 -13.26 20.97 13.45
CA LEU A 10 -12.96 21.55 14.76
C LEU A 10 -14.20 22.18 15.40
N GLU A 11 -14.93 23.00 14.66
CA GLU A 11 -16.15 23.68 15.13
C GLU A 11 -17.21 22.69 15.62
N GLN A 12 -17.35 21.55 14.94
CA GLN A 12 -18.32 20.51 15.29
C GLN A 12 -17.78 19.47 16.28
N CYS A 13 -16.58 19.70 16.85
CA CYS A 13 -15.93 18.78 17.77
C CYS A 13 -15.80 17.34 17.21
N VAL A 14 -15.61 17.22 15.89
CA VAL A 14 -15.45 15.93 15.21
C VAL A 14 -14.07 15.37 15.52
N ARG A 15 -14.04 14.18 16.11
CA ARG A 15 -12.80 13.43 16.27
C ARG A 15 -12.43 12.78 14.95
N VAL A 16 -11.18 12.94 14.51
CA VAL A 16 -10.66 12.27 13.32
C VAL A 16 -9.56 11.29 13.71
N THR A 17 -9.62 10.09 13.14
CA THR A 17 -8.57 9.08 13.25
C THR A 17 -8.00 8.76 11.88
N TRP A 18 -6.78 8.22 11.84
CA TRP A 18 -6.15 7.72 10.63
C TRP A 18 -5.79 6.24 10.80
N SER A 19 -5.75 5.51 9.69
CA SER A 19 -5.36 4.10 9.67
C SER A 19 -4.62 3.76 8.37
N CYS A 20 -3.53 3.01 8.49
CA CYS A 20 -2.77 2.49 7.37
C CYS A 20 -3.37 1.17 6.85
N GLN A 21 -3.47 1.04 5.53
CA GLN A 21 -4.00 -0.16 4.89
C GLN A 21 -3.11 -1.42 5.04
N TRP A 22 -1.81 -1.25 5.31
CA TRP A 22 -0.84 -2.34 5.25
C TRP A 22 -0.36 -2.76 6.64
N CYS A 23 0.37 -1.88 7.34
CA CYS A 23 0.91 -2.19 8.67
C CYS A 23 -0.14 -2.12 9.79
N ARG A 24 -1.37 -1.69 9.49
CA ARG A 24 -2.48 -1.50 10.44
C ARG A 24 -2.22 -0.49 11.55
N ASP A 25 -1.13 0.25 11.44
CA ASP A 25 -0.85 1.40 12.30
C ASP A 25 -1.95 2.46 12.16
N GLY A 26 -2.16 3.24 13.20
CA GLY A 26 -3.24 4.18 13.27
C GLY A 26 -3.21 5.04 14.52
N GLY A 27 -3.95 6.15 14.49
CA GLY A 27 -3.94 7.09 15.60
C GLY A 27 -4.98 8.18 15.47
N LYS A 28 -4.98 9.08 16.45
CA LYS A 28 -5.79 10.29 16.43
C LYS A 28 -5.08 11.35 15.58
N VAL A 29 -5.87 12.10 14.80
CA VAL A 29 -5.38 13.25 14.06
C VAL A 29 -5.46 14.48 14.95
N ASP A 30 -4.35 15.22 15.05
CA ASP A 30 -4.33 16.54 15.68
C ASP A 30 -4.78 17.60 14.66
N LEU A 31 -6.10 17.87 14.67
CA LEU A 31 -6.71 18.87 13.78
C LEU A 31 -6.20 20.30 14.06
N GLN A 32 -5.84 20.63 15.32
CA GLN A 32 -5.30 21.95 15.64
C GLN A 32 -3.90 22.14 15.04
N ARG A 33 -3.07 21.09 15.07
CA ARG A 33 -1.77 21.12 14.39
C ARG A 33 -1.94 21.26 12.88
N ILE A 34 -2.89 20.55 12.26
CA ILE A 34 -3.15 20.72 10.82
C ILE A 34 -3.62 22.14 10.51
N ALA A 35 -4.55 22.69 11.30
CA ALA A 35 -5.04 24.06 11.13
C ALA A 35 -3.90 25.09 11.16
N ARG A 36 -2.95 24.94 12.09
CA ARG A 36 -1.77 25.83 12.20
C ARG A 36 -0.85 25.75 10.99
N HIS A 37 -0.66 24.58 10.39
CA HIS A 37 0.29 24.39 9.29
C HIS A 37 -0.34 24.56 7.90
N LYS A 38 -1.60 24.17 7.72
CA LYS A 38 -2.28 24.13 6.41
C LYS A 38 -3.48 25.08 6.32
N GLY A 39 -3.91 25.68 7.42
CA GLY A 39 -5.08 26.54 7.50
C GLY A 39 -6.38 25.78 7.78
N LEU A 40 -7.41 26.53 8.20
CA LEU A 40 -8.74 25.99 8.54
C LEU A 40 -9.53 25.53 7.30
N SER A 41 -9.24 26.10 6.14
CA SER A 41 -9.89 25.73 4.86
C SER A 41 -9.32 24.44 4.25
N PHE A 42 -8.27 23.85 4.83
CA PHE A 42 -7.70 22.61 4.32
C PHE A 42 -8.74 21.49 4.34
N SER A 43 -8.97 20.87 3.17
CA SER A 43 -9.87 19.73 3.04
C SER A 43 -9.14 18.44 3.38
N MET A 44 -9.73 17.65 4.27
CA MET A 44 -9.30 16.29 4.57
C MET A 44 -9.97 15.24 3.66
N LEU A 45 -10.95 15.64 2.84
CA LEU A 45 -11.63 14.74 1.91
C LEU A 45 -10.66 14.21 0.86
N ASN A 46 -10.65 12.90 0.62
CA ASN A 46 -9.76 12.23 -0.34
C ASN A 46 -8.27 12.43 -0.07
N HIS A 47 -7.90 12.88 1.13
CA HIS A 47 -6.50 12.98 1.48
C HIS A 47 -5.98 11.58 1.78
N LEU A 48 -5.23 11.00 0.85
CA LEU A 48 -4.72 9.63 0.95
C LEU A 48 -3.18 9.60 0.86
N PRO A 49 -2.46 10.07 1.90
CA PRO A 49 -1.00 10.05 1.89
C PRO A 49 -0.46 8.63 2.07
N LEU A 50 0.80 8.42 1.67
CA LEU A 50 1.55 7.21 1.99
C LEU A 50 1.89 7.13 3.48
N CYS A 51 2.02 5.92 3.99
CA CYS A 51 2.46 5.65 5.34
C CYS A 51 3.92 6.04 5.52
N THR A 52 4.22 6.69 6.64
CA THR A 52 5.59 7.11 7.00
C THR A 52 6.26 6.18 8.01
N ASN A 53 5.67 5.02 8.28
CA ASN A 53 6.21 4.04 9.22
C ASN A 53 7.21 3.12 8.51
N GLY A 54 8.50 3.45 8.62
CA GLY A 54 9.60 2.68 8.02
C GLY A 54 9.40 2.48 6.51
N ASP A 55 9.55 1.24 6.06
CA ASP A 55 9.38 0.85 4.65
C ASP A 55 7.91 0.53 4.27
N CYS A 56 6.93 0.93 5.09
CA CYS A 56 5.53 0.65 4.82
C CYS A 56 5.04 1.37 3.56
N LYS A 57 4.61 0.59 2.56
CA LYS A 57 4.08 1.09 1.28
C LYS A 57 2.56 1.35 1.30
N GLY A 58 1.92 1.24 2.46
CA GLY A 58 0.48 1.42 2.63
C GLY A 58 0.04 2.87 2.45
N MET A 59 -1.18 3.10 1.93
CA MET A 59 -1.83 4.41 2.05
C MET A 59 -2.57 4.53 3.39
N ILE A 60 -2.70 5.77 3.84
CA ILE A 60 -3.46 6.17 5.01
C ILE A 60 -4.82 6.69 4.57
N ARG A 61 -5.87 6.29 5.29
CA ARG A 61 -7.22 6.85 5.17
C ARG A 61 -7.65 7.46 6.50
N PHE A 62 -8.52 8.47 6.40
CA PHE A 62 -9.03 9.21 7.56
C PHE A 62 -10.51 8.90 7.82
N GLN A 63 -10.86 8.76 9.09
CA GLN A 63 -12.23 8.50 9.53
C GLN A 63 -12.68 9.61 10.48
N ALA A 64 -13.84 10.19 10.20
CA ALA A 64 -14.51 11.13 11.08
C ALA A 64 -15.48 10.39 12.01
N HIS A 65 -15.49 10.77 13.28
CA HIS A 65 -16.32 10.23 14.34
C HIS A 65 -17.21 11.33 14.90
N HIS A 66 -18.52 11.18 14.74
CA HIS A 66 -19.53 12.11 15.23
C HIS A 66 -20.53 11.35 16.13
N GLY A 67 -20.30 11.42 17.45
CA GLY A 67 -21.00 10.58 18.42
C GLY A 67 -20.77 9.08 18.13
N MET A 68 -21.86 8.32 17.96
CA MET A 68 -21.80 6.90 17.61
C MET A 68 -21.61 6.62 16.11
N ARG A 69 -21.70 7.65 15.26
CA ARG A 69 -21.59 7.49 13.81
C ARG A 69 -20.15 7.75 13.37
N SER A 70 -19.66 6.89 12.47
CA SER A 70 -18.36 7.08 11.84
C SER A 70 -18.48 6.97 10.33
N HIS A 71 -17.70 7.76 9.60
CA HIS A 71 -17.61 7.65 8.14
C HIS A 71 -16.19 7.97 7.67
N TRP A 72 -15.80 7.39 6.54
CA TRP A 72 -14.53 7.69 5.91
C TRP A 72 -14.58 9.06 5.24
N LEU A 73 -13.51 9.85 5.39
CA LEU A 73 -13.33 11.13 4.72
C LEU A 73 -12.85 10.92 3.28
N MET A 74 -13.67 10.25 2.47
CA MET A 74 -13.40 9.94 1.07
C MET A 74 -14.68 10.02 0.23
N THR A 75 -14.51 10.32 -1.05
CA THR A 75 -15.52 10.15 -2.09
C THR A 75 -15.43 8.74 -2.68
N ALA A 76 -16.39 8.37 -3.53
CA ALA A 76 -16.34 7.12 -4.28
C ALA A 76 -15.06 7.00 -5.13
N GLU A 77 -14.59 8.10 -5.73
CA GLU A 77 -13.32 8.13 -6.47
C GLU A 77 -12.11 7.88 -5.56
N GLY A 78 -12.10 8.48 -4.36
CA GLY A 78 -11.06 8.24 -3.36
C GLY A 78 -11.02 6.78 -2.91
N ASP A 79 -12.19 6.18 -2.72
CA ASP A 79 -12.31 4.76 -2.37
C ASP A 79 -11.76 3.84 -3.49
N GLN A 80 -12.09 4.14 -4.75
CA GLN A 80 -11.53 3.42 -5.91
C GLN A 80 -10.00 3.52 -5.97
N LYS A 81 -9.43 4.71 -5.75
CA LYS A 81 -7.97 4.90 -5.71
C LYS A 81 -7.32 4.10 -4.59
N PHE A 82 -7.93 4.11 -3.41
CA PHE A 82 -7.46 3.33 -2.27
C PHE A 82 -7.51 1.82 -2.56
N GLN A 83 -8.60 1.34 -3.14
CA GLN A 83 -8.74 -0.07 -3.51
C GLN A 83 -7.71 -0.48 -4.56
N ALA A 84 -7.51 0.32 -5.61
CA ALA A 84 -6.51 0.05 -6.64
C ALA A 84 -5.08 -0.04 -6.06
N HIS A 85 -4.74 0.84 -5.11
CA HIS A 85 -3.45 0.77 -4.41
C HIS A 85 -3.34 -0.47 -3.50
N SER A 86 -4.43 -0.85 -2.84
CA SER A 86 -4.49 -2.07 -2.04
C SER A 86 -4.26 -3.32 -2.90
N ASP A 87 -4.90 -3.40 -4.07
CA ASP A 87 -4.73 -4.51 -5.00
C ASP A 87 -3.29 -4.59 -5.52
N TRP A 88 -2.69 -3.44 -5.84
CA TRP A 88 -1.28 -3.36 -6.22
C TRP A 88 -0.36 -3.87 -5.10
N LEU A 89 -0.57 -3.46 -3.84
CA LEU A 89 0.24 -3.95 -2.71
C LEU A 89 0.14 -5.46 -2.54
N PHE A 90 -1.06 -6.01 -2.69
CA PHE A 90 -1.27 -7.44 -2.59
C PHE A 90 -0.44 -8.19 -3.64
N GLN A 91 -0.50 -7.74 -4.91
CA GLN A 91 0.30 -8.31 -5.99
C GLN A 91 1.81 -8.12 -5.77
N ALA A 92 2.24 -6.93 -5.36
CA ALA A 92 3.64 -6.63 -5.08
C ALA A 92 4.21 -7.56 -4.00
N ASN A 93 3.49 -7.77 -2.90
CA ASN A 93 3.88 -8.68 -1.83
C ASN A 93 3.97 -10.14 -2.29
N ILE A 94 3.04 -10.60 -3.15
CA ILE A 94 3.13 -11.95 -3.75
C ILE A 94 4.43 -12.10 -4.57
N ILE A 95 4.73 -11.11 -5.41
CA ILE A 95 5.93 -11.11 -6.26
C ILE A 95 7.21 -11.10 -5.41
N GLU A 96 7.27 -10.22 -4.41
CA GLU A 96 8.42 -10.11 -3.50
C GLU A 96 8.66 -11.44 -2.76
N ARG A 97 7.61 -12.07 -2.24
CA ARG A 97 7.72 -13.39 -1.58
C ARG A 97 8.22 -14.47 -2.53
N ARG A 98 7.72 -14.52 -3.77
CA ARG A 98 8.19 -15.47 -4.80
C ARG A 98 9.67 -15.26 -5.12
N ARG A 99 10.11 -14.01 -5.28
CA ARG A 99 11.52 -13.66 -5.53
C ARG A 99 12.42 -14.05 -4.35
N LEU A 100 11.98 -13.80 -3.12
CA LEU A 100 12.71 -14.19 -1.91
C LEU A 100 12.88 -15.71 -1.82
N ALA A 101 11.80 -16.47 -2.03
CA ALA A 101 11.84 -17.94 -2.05
C ALA A 101 12.79 -18.48 -3.13
N GLN A 102 12.78 -17.88 -4.33
CA GLN A 102 13.70 -18.25 -5.40
C GLN A 102 15.17 -17.95 -5.03
N LYS A 103 15.43 -16.81 -4.39
CA LYS A 103 16.77 -16.43 -3.91
C LYS A 103 17.27 -17.42 -2.85
N GLN A 104 16.42 -17.82 -1.91
CA GLN A 104 16.74 -18.80 -0.88
C GLN A 104 17.05 -20.18 -1.49
N ARG A 105 16.26 -20.65 -2.47
CA ARG A 105 16.56 -21.90 -3.19
C ARG A 105 17.92 -21.86 -3.87
N ARG A 106 18.26 -20.76 -4.56
CA ARG A 106 19.57 -20.58 -5.21
C ARG A 106 20.73 -20.52 -4.22
N ALA A 107 20.52 -19.94 -3.04
CA ALA A 107 21.54 -19.86 -2.01
C ALA A 107 21.77 -21.21 -1.28
N GLY A 108 20.74 -22.07 -1.21
CA GLY A 108 20.81 -23.41 -0.61
C GLY A 108 21.18 -24.54 -1.57
N LEU A 109 21.38 -24.26 -2.86
CA LEU A 109 21.90 -25.22 -3.84
C LEU A 109 23.43 -25.27 -3.72
N PRO A 110 24.05 -26.44 -3.48
CA PRO A 110 25.51 -26.57 -3.61
C PRO A 110 25.91 -26.19 -5.04
N LYS A 111 26.97 -25.38 -5.18
CA LYS A 111 27.59 -25.07 -6.47
C LYS A 111 28.22 -26.35 -7.03
N GLY A 112 27.46 -27.14 -7.77
CA GLY A 112 28.03 -28.24 -8.54
C GLY A 112 27.03 -29.31 -8.91
N GLU A 113 26.40 -29.16 -10.07
CA GLU A 113 26.15 -30.27 -10.98
C GLU A 113 26.42 -29.78 -12.41
N PRO A 114 27.32 -30.44 -13.18
CA PRO A 114 27.51 -30.11 -14.58
C PRO A 114 26.23 -30.41 -15.36
N LYS A 115 25.85 -29.48 -16.22
CA LYS A 115 24.74 -29.61 -17.16
C LYS A 115 24.93 -30.88 -18.01
N PRO A 116 23.93 -31.77 -18.15
CA PRO A 116 24.07 -32.91 -19.05
C PRO A 116 24.27 -32.38 -20.47
N THR A 117 25.44 -32.66 -21.04
CA THR A 117 25.75 -32.43 -22.44
C THR A 117 24.72 -33.16 -23.30
N ARG A 118 23.95 -32.39 -24.07
CA ARG A 118 23.08 -32.93 -25.12
C ARG A 118 23.95 -33.79 -26.04
N PRO A 119 23.58 -35.05 -26.35
CA PRO A 119 24.31 -35.82 -27.35
C PRO A 119 24.23 -35.07 -28.68
N THR A 120 25.39 -34.67 -29.20
CA THR A 120 25.50 -34.14 -30.55
C THR A 120 25.23 -35.30 -31.50
N GLU A 121 24.06 -35.30 -32.16
CA GLU A 121 23.81 -36.20 -33.29
C GLU A 121 24.83 -35.86 -34.38
N SER A 122 25.75 -36.80 -34.64
CA SER A 122 26.63 -36.75 -35.81
C SER A 122 25.80 -37.01 -37.07
N PRO A 123 25.92 -36.17 -38.12
CA PRO A 123 25.28 -36.47 -39.40
C PRO A 123 26.08 -37.56 -40.11
N ASP A 124 25.58 -38.79 -40.11
CA ASP A 124 26.17 -39.90 -40.88
C ASP A 124 25.88 -39.67 -42.37
N ARG A 125 26.92 -39.26 -43.12
CA ARG A 125 26.92 -39.22 -44.58
C ARG A 125 26.88 -40.65 -45.10
N ARG A 126 25.80 -41.03 -45.78
CA ARG A 126 25.83 -42.13 -46.77
C ARG A 126 25.03 -41.75 -48.01
N SER A 127 25.77 -41.37 -49.05
CA SER A 127 25.46 -41.77 -50.43
C SER A 127 26.40 -42.94 -50.75
N PRO A 128 25.89 -43.96 -51.46
CA PRO A 128 26.16 -44.04 -52.89
C PRO A 128 24.89 -43.98 -53.74
#